data_AF-A0A9X3YH97-F1
#
_entry.id   AF-A0A9X3YH97-F1
#
_cell.length_a   1.000
_cell.length_b   1.000
_cell.length_c   1.000
_cell.angle_alpha   90.00
_cell.angle_beta   90.00
_cell.angle_gamma   90.00
#
_symmetry.space_group_name_H-M   'P 1'
#
loop_
_entity.id
_entity.type
_entity.pdbx_description
1 polymer ?
#
loop_
_entity_poly.entity_id
_entity_poly.type
_entity_poly.pdbx_seq_one_letter_code
_entity_poly.pdbx_strand_id
1 'polypeptide(L)'
;MRMLVLALLASFVPLVHASNEAIERFNHVMADDQRREQALLAGQERAVFCSYCHGETGNSKRKHIPNLAGQNPLYLFHAFEKFASGERTDFVMSKL
;
A
#
# COMPACT_ATOMS: atom_id res chain seq x y z
N MET A 1 5.49 -28.49 -39.20
CA MET A 1 6.31 -27.56 -38.38
C MET A 1 5.39 -26.55 -37.71
N ARG A 2 4.71 -26.98 -36.66
CA ARG A 2 3.83 -26.15 -35.81
C ARG A 2 4.52 -26.04 -34.46
N MET A 3 4.27 -24.91 -33.78
CA MET A 3 4.51 -24.65 -32.37
C MET A 3 5.98 -24.49 -32.00
N LEU A 4 6.44 -23.26 -31.68
CA LEU A 4 7.54 -22.99 -30.72
C LEU A 4 7.85 -21.50 -30.46
N VAL A 5 6.92 -20.54 -30.66
CA VAL A 5 7.22 -19.10 -30.45
C VAL A 5 6.18 -18.37 -29.59
N LEU A 6 5.72 -18.96 -28.47
CA LEU A 6 4.68 -18.33 -27.63
C LEU A 6 4.92 -18.38 -26.12
N ALA A 7 6.15 -18.69 -25.66
CA ALA A 7 6.42 -18.95 -24.24
C ALA A 7 7.39 -17.96 -23.55
N LEU A 8 7.51 -16.71 -24.02
CA LEU A 8 8.45 -15.72 -23.43
C LEU A 8 7.78 -14.50 -22.76
N LEU A 9 6.44 -14.39 -22.74
CA LEU A 9 5.73 -13.24 -22.14
C LEU A 9 5.20 -13.46 -20.71
N ALA A 10 5.40 -14.64 -20.11
CA ALA A 10 4.77 -14.98 -18.83
C ALA A 10 5.47 -14.34 -17.60
N SER A 11 6.66 -13.76 -17.74
CA SER A 11 7.50 -13.36 -16.60
C SER A 11 7.19 -11.97 -16.03
N PHE A 12 6.37 -11.15 -16.69
CA PHE A 12 6.01 -9.79 -16.24
C PHE A 12 4.65 -9.71 -15.51
N VAL A 13 3.93 -10.82 -15.39
CA VAL A 13 2.56 -10.88 -14.86
C VAL A 13 2.42 -10.70 -13.33
N PRO A 14 3.35 -11.14 -12.46
CA PRO A 14 3.09 -11.20 -11.01
C PRO A 14 2.77 -9.85 -10.37
N LEU A 15 3.52 -8.81 -10.73
CA LEU A 15 3.40 -7.49 -10.10
C LEU A 15 2.10 -6.77 -10.49
N VAL A 16 1.66 -6.92 -11.75
CA VAL A 16 0.41 -6.32 -12.25
C VAL A 16 -0.81 -7.00 -11.61
N HIS A 17 -0.73 -8.30 -11.33
CA HIS A 17 -1.83 -9.01 -10.69
C HIS A 17 -2.03 -8.59 -9.23
N ALA A 18 -0.93 -8.42 -8.47
CA ALA A 18 -0.99 -7.98 -7.09
C ALA A 18 -1.56 -6.56 -6.92
N SER A 19 -1.23 -5.63 -7.83
CA SER A 19 -1.84 -4.29 -7.82
C SER A 19 -3.33 -4.32 -8.15
N ASN A 20 -3.75 -5.19 -9.08
CA ASN A 20 -5.15 -5.30 -9.46
C ASN A 20 -6.00 -5.89 -8.32
N GLU A 21 -5.49 -6.91 -7.63
CA GLU A 21 -6.15 -7.47 -6.44
C GLU A 21 -6.29 -6.40 -5.33
N ALA A 22 -5.24 -5.61 -5.07
CA ALA A 22 -5.30 -4.54 -4.07
C ALA A 22 -6.35 -3.47 -4.41
N ILE A 23 -6.45 -3.08 -5.69
CA ILE A 23 -7.46 -2.13 -6.18
C ILE A 23 -8.87 -2.72 -6.03
N GLU A 24 -9.09 -3.97 -6.43
CA GLU A 24 -10.38 -4.63 -6.31
C GLU A 24 -10.83 -4.73 -4.85
N ARG A 25 -9.92 -5.11 -3.94
CA ARG A 25 -10.16 -5.13 -2.50
C ARG A 25 -10.51 -3.75 -1.96
N PHE A 26 -9.76 -2.72 -2.36
CA PHE A 26 -10.06 -1.35 -1.97
C PHE A 26 -11.44 -0.90 -2.45
N ASN A 27 -11.76 -1.15 -3.73
CA ASN A 27 -13.06 -0.80 -4.31
C ASN A 27 -14.21 -1.53 -3.60
N HIS A 28 -14.03 -2.81 -3.27
CA HIS A 28 -15.03 -3.60 -2.54
C HIS A 28 -15.30 -3.06 -1.13
N VAL A 29 -14.26 -2.58 -0.42
CA VAL A 29 -14.41 -1.91 0.89
C VAL A 29 -15.11 -0.56 0.72
N MET A 30 -14.73 0.23 -0.28
CA MET A 30 -15.25 1.59 -0.47
C MET A 30 -16.66 1.65 -1.08
N ALA A 31 -17.14 0.56 -1.69
CA ALA A 31 -18.48 0.46 -2.26
C ALA A 31 -19.58 0.23 -1.20
N ASP A 32 -19.21 -0.04 0.06
CA ASP A 32 -20.14 -0.38 1.15
C ASP A 32 -19.83 0.46 2.39
N ASP A 33 -20.84 1.19 2.88
CA ASP A 33 -20.67 2.13 3.99
C ASP A 33 -20.21 1.45 5.27
N GLN A 34 -20.78 0.29 5.59
CA GLN A 34 -20.46 -0.45 6.79
C GLN A 34 -19.03 -0.99 6.74
N ARG A 35 -18.62 -1.56 5.60
CA ARG A 35 -17.23 -2.03 5.40
C ARG A 35 -16.24 -0.87 5.46
N ARG A 36 -16.58 0.27 4.86
CA ARG A 36 -15.75 1.48 4.91
C ARG A 36 -15.59 1.99 6.34
N GLU A 37 -16.66 2.09 7.11
CA GLU A 37 -16.60 2.51 8.52
C GLU A 37 -15.73 1.56 9.35
N GLN A 38 -15.95 0.25 9.23
CA GLN A 38 -15.15 -0.76 9.91
C GLN A 38 -13.66 -0.66 9.53
N ALA A 39 -13.36 -0.45 8.25
CA ALA A 39 -11.99 -0.28 7.77
C ALA A 39 -11.33 1.00 8.31
N LEU A 40 -12.08 2.10 8.43
CA LEU A 40 -11.58 3.35 9.01
C LEU A 40 -11.25 3.19 10.49
N LEU A 41 -12.14 2.57 11.28
CA LEU A 41 -11.90 2.31 12.70
C LEU A 41 -10.68 1.42 12.91
N ALA A 42 -10.61 0.31 12.18
CA ALA A 42 -9.50 -0.63 12.28
C ALA A 42 -8.18 -0.02 11.73
N GLY A 43 -8.27 0.89 10.77
CA GLY A 43 -7.13 1.66 10.27
C GLY A 43 -6.61 2.66 11.30
N GLN A 44 -7.49 3.38 11.98
CA GLN A 44 -7.14 4.32 13.05
C GLN A 44 -6.41 3.62 14.20
N GLU A 45 -6.91 2.47 14.65
CA GLU A 45 -6.27 1.65 15.69
C GLU A 45 -4.84 1.26 15.31
N ARG A 46 -4.62 0.80 14.08
CA ARG A 46 -3.30 0.38 13.59
C ARG A 46 -2.35 1.56 13.35
N ALA A 47 -2.87 2.73 13.01
CA ALA A 47 -2.07 3.91 12.67
C ALA A 47 -1.49 4.65 13.88
N VAL A 48 -1.80 4.23 15.11
CA VAL A 48 -1.32 4.88 16.35
C VAL A 48 0.19 5.03 16.34
N PHE A 49 0.94 3.98 15.99
CA PHE A 49 2.40 4.04 15.96
C PHE A 49 2.92 4.96 14.83
N CYS A 50 2.25 4.99 13.68
CA CYS A 50 2.59 5.83 12.53
C CYS A 50 2.55 7.32 12.89
N SER A 51 1.63 7.69 13.78
CA SER A 51 1.36 9.08 14.17
C SER A 51 2.54 9.76 14.88
N TYR A 52 3.38 8.99 15.59
CA TYR A 52 4.57 9.52 16.28
C TYR A 52 5.57 10.19 15.33
N CYS A 53 5.60 9.74 14.08
CA CYS A 53 6.49 10.28 13.05
C CYS A 53 5.71 11.11 12.02
N HIS A 54 4.62 10.58 11.50
CA HIS A 54 3.88 11.19 10.38
C HIS A 54 2.81 12.19 10.84
N GLY A 55 2.67 12.42 12.14
CA GLY A 55 1.69 13.30 12.75
C GLY A 55 0.34 12.60 13.01
N GLU A 56 -0.38 13.07 14.03
CA GLU A 56 -1.70 12.54 14.44
C GLU A 56 -2.73 12.51 13.31
N THR A 57 -2.69 13.50 12.41
CA THR A 57 -3.57 13.59 11.25
C THR A 57 -2.92 13.12 9.95
N GLY A 58 -1.73 12.50 10.02
CA GLY A 58 -0.91 12.17 8.85
C GLY A 58 -0.24 13.39 8.20
N ASN A 59 -0.31 14.56 8.82
CA ASN A 59 0.44 15.75 8.44
C ASN A 59 1.63 15.94 9.39
N SER A 60 2.82 15.61 8.91
CA SER A 60 4.07 15.67 9.65
C SER A 60 4.44 17.12 9.99
N LYS A 61 4.89 17.33 11.23
CA LYS A 61 5.51 18.60 11.66
C LYS A 61 7.00 18.67 11.33
N ARG A 62 7.61 17.55 10.90
CA ARG A 62 9.05 17.43 10.60
C ARG A 62 9.28 17.42 9.10
N LYS A 63 10.10 18.33 8.59
CA LYS A 63 10.35 18.53 7.15
C LYS A 63 10.81 17.28 6.39
N HIS A 64 11.54 16.37 7.04
CA HIS A 64 12.09 15.16 6.42
C HIS A 64 11.20 13.92 6.56
N ILE A 65 10.11 14.00 7.34
CA ILE A 65 9.14 12.92 7.44
C ILE A 65 7.96 13.26 6.53
N PRO A 66 7.62 12.40 5.55
CA PRO A 66 6.59 12.71 4.57
C PRO A 66 5.18 12.69 5.19
N ASN A 67 4.28 13.47 4.60
CA ASN A 67 2.84 13.41 4.93
C ASN A 67 2.21 12.15 4.35
N LEU A 68 1.30 11.54 5.11
CA LEU A 68 0.44 10.44 4.68
C LEU A 68 -0.97 10.93 4.35
N ALA A 69 -1.39 12.03 4.97
CA ALA A 69 -2.71 12.62 4.74
C ALA A 69 -2.91 13.00 3.27
N GLY A 70 -4.05 12.59 2.71
CA GLY A 70 -4.41 12.91 1.32
C GLY A 70 -3.58 12.17 0.25
N GLN A 71 -2.68 11.27 0.64
CA GLN A 71 -1.95 10.45 -0.33
C GLN A 71 -2.87 9.41 -0.97
N ASN A 72 -2.55 9.04 -2.21
CA ASN A 72 -3.24 7.97 -2.92
C ASN A 72 -3.16 6.65 -2.10
N PRO A 73 -4.30 6.00 -1.79
CA PRO A 73 -4.32 4.79 -0.97
C PRO A 73 -3.50 3.63 -1.55
N LEU A 74 -3.51 3.47 -2.88
CA LEU A 74 -2.76 2.42 -3.56
C LEU A 74 -1.25 2.69 -3.50
N TYR A 75 -0.83 3.95 -3.63
CA TYR A 75 0.57 4.32 -3.41
C TYR A 75 1.03 3.97 -1.99
N LEU A 76 0.23 4.30 -0.97
CA LEU A 76 0.56 3.98 0.42
C LEU A 76 0.67 2.47 0.62
N PHE A 77 -0.32 1.70 0.14
CA PHE A 77 -0.32 0.24 0.21
C PHE A 77 0.95 -0.34 -0.42
N HIS A 78 1.28 0.04 -1.66
CA HIS A 78 2.49 -0.45 -2.32
C HIS A 78 3.77 0.01 -1.63
N ALA A 79 3.82 1.23 -1.09
CA ALA A 79 4.99 1.72 -0.37
C ALA A 79 5.23 0.87 0.89
N PHE A 80 4.17 0.54 1.64
CA PHE A 80 4.26 -0.29 2.83
C PHE A 80 4.65 -1.72 2.50
N GLU A 81 4.02 -2.33 1.49
CA GLU A 81 4.40 -3.67 1.01
C GLU A 81 5.88 -3.74 0.60
N LYS A 82 6.38 -2.72 -0.10
CA LYS A 82 7.79 -2.67 -0.49
C LYS A 82 8.74 -2.52 0.70
N PHE A 83 8.34 -1.80 1.75
CA PHE A 83 9.13 -1.77 2.99
C PHE A 83 9.11 -3.13 3.70
N ALA A 84 7.95 -3.79 3.76
CA ALA A 84 7.79 -5.10 4.37
C ALA A 84 8.55 -6.21 3.61
N SER A 85 8.57 -6.16 2.28
CA SER A 85 9.30 -7.13 1.43
C SER A 85 10.79 -6.84 1.33
N GLY A 86 11.23 -5.64 1.72
CA GLY A 86 12.61 -5.18 1.57
C GLY A 86 12.96 -4.64 0.18
N GLU A 87 12.01 -4.57 -0.76
CA GLU A 87 12.19 -3.92 -2.07
C GLU A 87 12.45 -2.41 -1.95
N ARG A 88 11.94 -1.78 -0.89
CA ARG A 88 12.24 -0.40 -0.52
C ARG A 88 12.90 -0.38 0.85
N THR A 89 14.01 0.33 0.95
CA THR A 89 14.77 0.44 2.19
C THR A 89 14.83 1.87 2.69
N ASP A 90 14.67 2.04 4.00
CA ASP A 90 14.91 3.29 4.73
C ASP A 90 15.41 2.95 6.14
N PHE A 91 16.24 3.81 6.73
CA PHE A 91 16.83 3.57 8.04
C PHE A 91 15.77 3.36 9.14
N VAL A 92 14.65 4.08 9.08
CA VAL A 92 13.56 4.00 10.06
C VAL A 92 12.50 3.01 9.60
N MET A 93 11.95 3.19 8.39
CA MET A 93 10.77 2.42 7.96
C MET A 93 11.05 0.93 7.75
N SER A 94 12.28 0.53 7.42
CA SER A 94 12.62 -0.90 7.25
C SER A 94 12.83 -1.66 8.56
N LYS A 95 12.67 -1.00 9.71
CA LYS A 95 12.87 -1.60 11.05
C LYS A 95 11.56 -1.74 11.84
N LEU A 96 10.43 -1.39 11.23
CA LEU A 96 9.09 -1.47 11.81
C LEU A 96 8.45 -2.81 11.45
#